data_AF-C8PLS2-F1
#
_entry.id   AF-C8PLS2-F1
#
_cell.length_a   1.000
_cell.length_b   1.000
_cell.length_c   1.000
_cell.angle_alpha   90.00
_cell.angle_beta   90.00
_cell.angle_gamma   90.00
#
_symmetry.space_group_name_H-M   'P 1'
#
loop_
_entity.id
_entity.type
_entity.pdbx_description
1 polymer ?
#
loop_
_entity_poly.entity_id
_entity_poly.type
_entity_poly.pdbx_seq_one_letter_code
_entity_poly.pdbx_strand_id
1 'polypeptide(L)'
;MAKLSEPRDTQSAKDEREKRETEAIEQVLIDIRKRLRIADKANRNFDLLIAFNGMMNETIDESFCITHDPNLFPEFKILTHFYQSEEAKDEILTAFVDFFKNIMEAKAKKNDIIIRYENYLEAIELLNHAFYFSEYSTGEPYIRDPFGRNCDCDPYPEYERFMRAATEYFAPFKEQKERYDLLNNTQKIRDKFSDTLILKARMYQIVGVDKNKKATLANKIYKYFYPNDKDA
;
A
#
# COMPACT_ATOMS: atom_id res chain seq x y z
N MET A 1 0.50 48.72 -31.82
CA MET A 1 -0.45 47.82 -31.14
C MET A 1 -0.09 47.79 -29.67
N ALA A 2 -0.88 48.47 -28.81
CA ALA A 2 -0.65 48.47 -27.37
C ALA A 2 -1.24 47.18 -26.77
N LYS A 3 -0.43 46.43 -26.02
CA LYS A 3 -0.92 45.31 -25.20
C LYS A 3 -1.87 45.89 -24.15
N LEU A 4 -3.15 45.56 -24.26
CA LEU A 4 -4.12 45.80 -23.20
C LEU A 4 -3.64 45.05 -21.95
N SER A 5 -3.20 45.80 -20.93
CA SER A 5 -2.87 45.26 -19.62
C SER A 5 -4.15 44.70 -18.98
N GLU A 6 -4.09 43.47 -18.48
CA GLU A 6 -5.19 42.90 -17.70
C GLU A 6 -5.55 43.83 -16.51
N PRO A 7 -6.84 43.94 -16.14
CA PRO A 7 -7.27 44.76 -15.01
C PRO A 7 -6.56 44.36 -13.70
N ARG A 8 -6.18 45.34 -12.88
CA ARG A 8 -5.55 45.11 -11.54
C ARG A 8 -6.38 44.20 -10.64
N ASP A 9 -7.71 44.27 -10.74
CA ASP A 9 -8.63 43.48 -9.90
C ASP A 9 -8.58 41.98 -10.22
N THR A 10 -8.33 41.62 -11.49
CA THR A 10 -8.15 40.22 -11.93
C THR A 10 -6.83 39.62 -11.46
N GLN A 11 -5.77 40.43 -11.37
CA GLN A 11 -4.47 39.98 -10.85
C GLN A 11 -4.53 39.77 -9.33
N SER A 12 -5.14 40.68 -8.57
CA SER A 12 -5.29 40.56 -7.12
C SER A 12 -6.09 39.32 -6.71
N ALA A 13 -7.17 39.01 -7.43
CA ALA A 13 -7.99 37.82 -7.16
C ALA A 13 -7.26 36.50 -7.48
N LYS A 14 -6.38 36.53 -8.49
CA LYS A 14 -5.55 35.39 -8.87
C LYS A 14 -4.45 35.14 -7.82
N ASP A 15 -3.77 36.20 -7.40
CA ASP A 15 -2.71 36.13 -6.39
C ASP A 15 -3.25 35.63 -5.04
N GLU A 16 -4.45 36.07 -4.63
CA GLU A 16 -5.10 35.55 -3.41
C GLU A 16 -5.44 34.06 -3.50
N ARG A 17 -5.91 33.60 -4.67
CA ARG A 17 -6.25 32.20 -4.88
C ARG A 17 -5.00 31.33 -4.83
N GLU A 18 -3.93 31.73 -5.50
CA GLU A 18 -2.65 31.03 -5.47
C GLU A 18 -2.11 30.92 -4.04
N LYS A 19 -2.19 32.02 -3.26
CA LYS A 19 -1.80 32.01 -1.85
C LYS A 19 -2.58 30.99 -1.01
N ARG A 20 -3.91 30.96 -1.14
CA ARG A 20 -4.77 30.00 -0.40
C ARG A 20 -4.50 28.56 -0.81
N GLU A 21 -4.20 28.31 -2.08
CA GLU A 21 -3.85 26.97 -2.56
C GLU A 21 -2.51 26.50 -1.98
N THR A 22 -1.52 27.38 -1.91
CA THR A 22 -0.22 27.10 -1.26
C THR A 22 -0.38 26.79 0.22
N GLU A 23 -1.10 27.64 0.97
CA GLU A 23 -1.36 27.43 2.41
C GLU A 23 -2.07 26.09 2.68
N ALA A 24 -3.02 25.69 1.82
CA ALA A 24 -3.71 24.42 1.95
C ALA A 24 -2.77 23.21 1.73
N ILE A 25 -1.85 23.30 0.76
CA ILE A 25 -0.85 22.26 0.51
C ILE A 25 0.14 22.19 1.68
N GLU A 26 0.60 23.33 2.21
CA GLU A 26 1.48 23.36 3.38
C GLU A 26 0.84 22.66 4.58
N GLN A 27 -0.45 22.90 4.82
CA GLN A 27 -1.19 22.25 5.89
C GLN A 27 -1.27 20.72 5.72
N VAL A 28 -1.51 20.24 4.49
CA VAL A 28 -1.43 18.80 4.17
C VAL A 28 -0.09 18.22 4.56
N LEU A 29 1.00 18.88 4.17
CA LEU A 29 2.36 18.39 4.39
C LEU A 29 2.76 18.43 5.86
N ILE A 30 2.32 19.44 6.62
CA ILE A 30 2.49 19.50 8.07
C ILE A 30 1.81 18.30 8.74
N ASP A 31 0.57 17.99 8.36
CA ASP A 31 -0.17 16.90 8.99
C ASP A 31 0.35 15.52 8.58
N ILE A 32 0.82 15.35 7.34
CA ILE A 32 1.56 14.15 6.92
C ILE A 32 2.80 13.96 7.80
N ARG A 33 3.62 15.00 7.99
CA ARG A 33 4.81 14.92 8.87
C ARG A 33 4.45 14.52 10.29
N LYS A 34 3.38 15.09 10.85
CA LYS A 34 2.88 14.70 12.19
C LYS A 34 2.51 13.23 12.22
N ARG A 35 1.76 12.73 11.23
CA ARG A 35 1.31 11.33 11.19
C ARG A 35 2.47 10.36 11.01
N LEU A 36 3.43 10.68 10.15
CA LEU A 36 4.66 9.91 9.97
C LEU A 36 5.50 9.89 11.26
N ARG A 37 5.66 11.03 11.94
CA ARG A 37 6.37 11.09 13.24
C ARG A 37 5.73 10.21 14.31
N ILE A 38 4.39 10.12 14.33
CA ILE A 38 3.67 9.23 15.25
C ILE A 38 3.93 7.77 14.87
N ALA A 39 3.88 7.44 13.57
CA ALA A 39 4.16 6.10 13.06
C ALA A 39 5.60 5.64 13.38
N ASP A 40 6.60 6.51 13.18
CA ASP A 40 8.02 6.23 13.50
C ASP A 40 8.21 5.93 15.00
N LYS A 41 7.53 6.68 15.88
CA LYS A 41 7.58 6.42 17.33
C LYS A 41 7.00 5.06 17.71
N ALA A 42 5.94 4.63 17.01
CA ALA A 42 5.30 3.34 17.24
C ALA A 42 6.10 2.17 16.62
N ASN A 43 6.91 2.44 15.59
CA ASN A 43 7.64 1.44 14.83
C ASN A 43 9.06 1.96 14.52
N ARG A 44 10.00 1.75 15.45
CA ARG A 44 11.39 2.25 15.37
C ARG A 44 12.22 1.77 14.18
N ASN A 45 11.65 0.96 13.29
CA ASN A 45 12.35 0.33 12.17
C ASN A 45 12.36 1.18 10.89
N PHE A 46 11.55 2.24 10.83
CA PHE A 46 11.46 3.05 9.62
C PHE A 46 11.64 4.52 9.97
N ASP A 47 12.63 5.13 9.33
CA ASP A 47 12.83 6.58 9.37
C ASP A 47 11.86 7.24 8.37
N LEU A 48 10.54 7.00 8.48
CA LEU A 48 9.56 7.43 7.48
C LEU A 48 9.53 8.96 7.37
N LEU A 49 9.65 9.67 8.50
CA LEU A 49 9.71 11.13 8.50
C LEU A 49 10.98 11.64 7.79
N ILE A 50 12.12 10.98 7.98
CA ILE A 50 13.38 11.38 7.32
C ILE A 50 13.27 11.13 5.82
N ALA A 51 12.75 9.97 5.40
CA ALA A 51 12.54 9.65 4.00
C ALA A 51 11.58 10.63 3.32
N PHE A 52 10.47 10.97 3.99
CA PHE A 52 9.53 11.98 3.50
C PHE A 52 10.17 13.36 3.39
N ASN A 53 10.93 13.80 4.40
CA ASN A 53 11.61 15.08 4.33
C ASN A 53 12.68 15.10 3.23
N GLY A 54 13.42 14.00 3.03
CA GLY A 54 14.35 13.87 1.90
C GLY A 54 13.65 14.02 0.54
N MET A 55 12.44 13.47 0.40
CA MET A 55 11.63 13.62 -0.82
C MET A 55 11.16 15.06 -1.06
N MET A 56 10.91 15.83 0.00
CA MET A 56 10.29 17.15 -0.07
C MET A 56 11.30 18.32 -0.11
N ASN A 57 12.61 18.05 -0.17
CA ASN A 57 13.66 19.08 -0.05
C ASN A 57 14.55 19.16 -1.32
N GLU A 58 14.97 20.38 -1.68
CA GLU A 58 15.98 20.61 -2.73
C GLU A 58 17.43 20.43 -2.23
N THR A 59 17.68 20.79 -0.97
CA THR A 59 18.97 20.59 -0.27
C THR A 59 18.70 20.21 1.18
N ILE A 60 19.42 19.19 1.68
CA ILE A 60 19.46 18.86 3.11
C ILE A 60 20.66 19.61 3.67
N ASP A 61 20.44 20.77 4.31
CA ASP A 61 21.49 21.40 5.10
C ASP A 61 21.59 20.71 6.47
N GLU A 62 22.83 20.62 6.98
CA GLU A 62 23.24 19.98 8.24
C GLU A 62 22.50 20.51 9.48
N SER A 63 21.79 21.64 9.34
CA SER A 63 20.98 22.27 10.39
C SER A 63 19.56 21.71 10.57
N PHE A 64 19.08 20.78 9.72
CA PHE A 64 17.67 20.34 9.68
C PHE A 64 16.65 21.50 9.54
N CYS A 65 17.09 22.70 9.15
CA CYS A 65 16.19 23.79 8.77
C CYS A 65 15.65 23.51 7.37
N ILE A 66 14.56 22.76 7.30
CA ILE A 66 13.91 22.37 6.07
C ILE A 66 13.21 23.58 5.45
N THR A 67 13.81 24.20 4.43
CA THR A 67 13.08 25.09 3.51
C THR A 67 12.28 24.21 2.55
N HIS A 68 11.01 24.02 2.88
CA HIS A 68 10.09 23.25 2.06
C HIS A 68 9.61 24.10 0.88
N ASP A 69 9.74 23.61 -0.36
CA ASP A 69 9.09 24.21 -1.52
C ASP A 69 7.86 23.38 -1.95
N PRO A 70 6.63 23.86 -1.68
CA PRO A 70 5.41 23.18 -2.11
C PRO A 70 5.28 23.07 -3.64
N ASN A 71 6.05 23.85 -4.41
CA ASN A 71 6.10 23.74 -5.86
C ASN A 71 6.88 22.52 -6.35
N LEU A 72 7.69 21.89 -5.50
CA LEU A 72 8.39 20.64 -5.85
C LEU A 72 7.41 19.49 -6.12
N PHE A 73 6.22 19.54 -5.50
CA PHE A 73 5.29 18.42 -5.51
C PHE A 73 3.82 18.87 -5.54
N PRO A 74 3.38 19.52 -6.63
CA PRO A 74 2.01 20.02 -6.77
C PRO A 74 0.94 18.92 -6.71
N GLU A 75 1.30 17.65 -6.90
CA GLU A 75 0.40 16.50 -6.82
C GLU A 75 -0.22 16.33 -5.43
N PHE A 76 0.40 16.85 -4.36
CA PHE A 76 -0.22 16.84 -3.02
C PHE A 76 -1.50 17.67 -2.96
N LYS A 77 -1.72 18.57 -3.91
CA LYS A 77 -2.97 19.35 -4.04
C LYS A 77 -4.21 18.45 -4.04
N ILE A 78 -4.12 17.22 -4.57
CA ILE A 78 -5.27 16.30 -4.57
C ILE A 78 -5.76 15.95 -3.15
N LEU A 79 -4.87 15.95 -2.15
CA LEU A 79 -5.20 15.62 -0.76
C LEU A 79 -5.93 16.77 -0.06
N THR A 80 -5.74 18.01 -0.51
CA THR A 80 -6.43 19.19 0.06
C THR A 80 -7.95 19.07 -0.04
N HIS A 81 -8.46 18.36 -1.05
CA HIS A 81 -9.89 18.13 -1.21
C HIS A 81 -10.53 17.31 -0.07
N PHE A 82 -9.74 16.54 0.68
CA PHE A 82 -10.21 15.75 1.82
C PHE A 82 -10.29 16.56 3.11
N TYR A 83 -9.78 17.79 3.14
CA TYR A 83 -9.80 18.67 4.31
C TYR A 83 -11.15 19.36 4.54
N GLN A 84 -12.19 18.93 3.81
CA GLN A 84 -13.57 19.39 4.00
C GLN A 84 -14.22 18.81 5.27
N SER A 85 -13.69 17.71 5.80
CA SER A 85 -14.12 17.14 7.08
C SER A 85 -12.94 16.48 7.80
N GLU A 86 -12.95 16.48 9.14
CA GLU A 86 -11.88 15.85 9.93
C GLU A 86 -11.84 14.33 9.75
N GLU A 87 -12.98 13.67 9.50
CA GLU A 87 -13.04 12.23 9.24
C GLU A 87 -12.35 11.88 7.91
N ALA A 88 -12.71 12.57 6.82
CA ALA A 88 -12.08 12.35 5.51
C ALA A 88 -10.58 12.64 5.54
N LYS A 89 -10.18 13.66 6.31
CA LYS A 89 -8.78 14.01 6.56
C LYS A 89 -8.03 12.90 7.29
N ASP A 90 -8.54 12.36 8.41
CA ASP A 90 -7.83 11.30 9.16
C ASP A 90 -7.71 10.01 8.35
N GLU A 91 -8.77 9.65 7.62
CA GLU A 91 -8.80 8.49 6.73
C GLU A 91 -7.76 8.62 5.60
N ILE A 92 -7.66 9.79 4.97
CA ILE A 92 -6.70 9.95 3.87
C ILE A 92 -5.26 10.03 4.37
N LEU A 93 -5.02 10.64 5.54
CA LEU A 93 -3.70 10.67 6.17
C LEU A 93 -3.25 9.27 6.57
N THR A 94 -4.16 8.44 7.07
CA THR A 94 -3.89 7.03 7.38
C THR A 94 -3.55 6.25 6.11
N ALA A 95 -4.36 6.37 5.06
CA ALA A 95 -4.08 5.74 3.77
C ALA A 95 -2.74 6.18 3.16
N PHE A 96 -2.38 7.46 3.32
CA PHE A 96 -1.09 7.98 2.86
C PHE A 96 0.08 7.34 3.62
N VAL A 97 0.01 7.27 4.96
CA VAL A 97 1.08 6.67 5.76
C VAL A 97 1.24 5.19 5.43
N ASP A 98 0.14 4.46 5.27
CA ASP A 98 0.17 3.05 4.86
C ASP A 98 0.81 2.88 3.49
N PHE A 99 0.43 3.71 2.52
CA PHE A 99 1.03 3.72 1.19
C PHE A 99 2.54 4.00 1.26
N PHE A 100 2.94 5.06 1.96
CA PHE A 100 4.33 5.48 2.07
C PHE A 100 5.20 4.42 2.73
N LYS A 101 4.71 3.80 3.81
CA LYS A 101 5.35 2.66 4.47
C LYS A 101 5.49 1.47 3.52
N ASN A 102 4.42 1.11 2.81
CA ASN A 102 4.46 -0.02 1.87
C ASN A 102 5.43 0.24 0.71
N ILE A 103 5.57 1.48 0.24
CA ILE A 103 6.55 1.84 -0.77
C ILE A 103 7.98 1.71 -0.23
N MET A 104 8.26 2.15 1.00
CA MET A 104 9.59 1.99 1.60
C MET A 104 9.95 0.52 1.89
N GLU A 105 8.94 -0.30 2.21
CA GLU A 105 9.09 -1.74 2.40
C GLU A 105 9.05 -2.54 1.09
N ALA A 106 8.74 -1.90 -0.04
CA ALA A 106 8.59 -2.60 -1.30
C ALA A 106 9.92 -3.19 -1.75
N LYS A 107 9.85 -4.35 -2.43
CA LYS A 107 11.02 -5.15 -2.79
C LYS A 107 11.85 -5.61 -1.58
N ALA A 108 11.24 -5.73 -0.40
CA ALA A 108 11.87 -6.36 0.75
C ALA A 108 12.45 -7.73 0.35
N LYS A 109 13.59 -8.09 0.93
CA LYS A 109 14.16 -9.42 0.73
C LYS A 109 13.17 -10.46 1.23
N LYS A 110 13.02 -11.53 0.43
CA LYS A 110 12.24 -12.70 0.81
C LYS A 110 12.85 -13.30 2.10
N ASN A 111 12.07 -13.29 3.18
CA ASN A 111 12.42 -13.88 4.47
C ASN A 111 12.14 -15.40 4.45
N ASP A 112 12.93 -16.17 5.18
CA ASP A 112 12.73 -17.59 5.49
C ASP A 112 11.29 -17.98 5.84
N ILE A 113 10.53 -17.13 6.55
CA ILE A 113 9.11 -17.39 6.88
C ILE A 113 8.28 -17.54 5.60
N ILE A 114 8.49 -16.67 4.61
CA ILE A 114 7.78 -16.68 3.33
C ILE A 114 8.18 -17.93 2.54
N ILE A 115 9.48 -18.26 2.52
CA ILE A 115 10.00 -19.47 1.85
C ILE A 115 9.40 -20.73 2.49
N ARG A 116 9.35 -20.80 3.83
CA ARG A 116 8.76 -21.93 4.56
C ARG A 116 7.28 -22.11 4.24
N TYR A 117 6.54 -21.01 4.09
CA TYR A 117 5.13 -21.07 3.72
C TYR A 117 4.91 -21.55 2.29
N GLU A 118 5.71 -21.09 1.33
CA GLU A 118 5.65 -21.59 -0.04
C GLU A 118 6.00 -23.08 -0.12
N ASN A 119 7.04 -23.52 0.59
CA ASN A 119 7.39 -24.94 0.68
C ASN A 119 6.26 -25.76 1.32
N TYR A 120 5.53 -25.20 2.28
CA TYR A 120 4.34 -25.83 2.84
C TYR A 120 3.24 -25.98 1.78
N LEU A 121 2.93 -24.93 1.02
CA LEU A 121 1.94 -25.00 -0.05
C LEU A 121 2.32 -26.05 -1.11
N GLU A 122 3.59 -26.08 -1.52
CA GLU A 122 4.10 -27.08 -2.46
C GLU A 122 4.01 -28.51 -1.86
N ALA A 123 4.35 -28.68 -0.58
CA ALA A 123 4.23 -29.98 0.09
C ALA A 123 2.77 -30.47 0.16
N ILE A 124 1.80 -29.58 0.38
CA ILE A 124 0.37 -29.95 0.34
C ILE A 124 -0.05 -30.37 -1.06
N GLU A 125 0.38 -29.66 -2.10
CA GLU A 125 0.10 -30.05 -3.48
C GLU A 125 0.70 -31.42 -3.81
N LEU A 126 1.95 -31.67 -3.42
CA LEU A 126 2.60 -32.97 -3.60
C LEU A 126 1.90 -34.09 -2.80
N LEU A 127 1.47 -33.83 -1.56
CA LEU A 127 0.69 -34.79 -0.77
C LEU A 127 -0.66 -35.11 -1.43
N ASN A 128 -1.34 -34.09 -1.94
CA ASN A 128 -2.60 -34.27 -2.67
C ASN A 128 -2.42 -35.12 -3.93
N HIS A 129 -1.28 -35.00 -4.61
CA HIS A 129 -0.94 -35.83 -5.76
C HIS A 129 -0.49 -37.26 -5.39
N ALA A 130 0.13 -37.44 -4.22
CA ALA A 130 0.63 -38.73 -3.78
C ALA A 130 -0.48 -39.70 -3.35
N PHE A 131 -1.56 -39.17 -2.76
CA PHE A 131 -2.70 -39.96 -2.32
C PHE A 131 -3.76 -40.10 -3.41
N TYR A 132 -4.37 -41.28 -3.48
CA TYR A 132 -5.51 -41.53 -4.36
C TYR A 132 -6.81 -41.23 -3.62
N PHE A 133 -7.33 -40.01 -3.81
CA PHE A 133 -8.61 -39.60 -3.25
C PHE A 133 -9.78 -40.18 -4.06
N SER A 134 -10.78 -40.67 -3.35
CA SER A 134 -12.07 -41.11 -3.89
C SER A 134 -13.18 -40.65 -2.94
N GLU A 135 -14.42 -40.61 -3.40
CA GLU A 135 -15.58 -40.33 -2.55
C GLU A 135 -16.27 -41.63 -2.12
N TYR A 136 -16.60 -41.74 -0.84
CA TYR A 136 -17.50 -42.78 -0.35
C TYR A 136 -18.87 -42.62 -1.02
N SER A 137 -19.69 -43.67 -1.01
CA SER A 137 -21.10 -43.57 -1.42
C SER A 137 -21.90 -42.57 -0.59
N THR A 138 -21.38 -42.12 0.55
CA THR A 138 -21.92 -41.08 1.43
C THR A 138 -21.53 -39.65 1.02
N GLY A 139 -20.63 -39.48 0.03
CA GLY A 139 -20.10 -38.19 -0.39
C GLY A 139 -18.90 -37.69 0.42
N GLU A 140 -18.44 -38.45 1.42
CA GLU A 140 -17.25 -38.12 2.19
C GLU A 140 -15.97 -38.56 1.43
N PRO A 141 -14.94 -37.70 1.34
CA PRO A 141 -13.65 -38.09 0.77
C PRO A 141 -12.95 -39.17 1.59
N TYR A 142 -12.22 -40.06 0.91
CA TYR A 142 -11.37 -41.09 1.51
C TYR A 142 -10.13 -41.36 0.67
N ILE A 143 -9.08 -41.86 1.30
CA ILE A 143 -7.83 -42.21 0.61
C ILE A 143 -7.80 -43.72 0.37
N ARG A 144 -7.68 -44.11 -0.90
CA ARG A 144 -7.76 -45.51 -1.34
C ARG A 144 -6.40 -46.09 -1.71
N ASP A 145 -6.16 -47.38 -1.43
CA ASP A 145 -5.08 -48.13 -2.11
C ASP A 145 -5.51 -48.47 -3.56
N PRO A 146 -4.89 -47.87 -4.58
CA PRO A 146 -5.23 -48.15 -5.98
C PRO A 146 -4.88 -49.59 -6.40
N PHE A 147 -4.03 -50.29 -5.64
CA PHE A 147 -3.60 -51.66 -5.92
C PHE A 147 -4.51 -52.73 -5.31
N GLY A 148 -5.62 -52.33 -4.67
CA GLY A 148 -6.66 -53.26 -4.21
C GLY A 148 -6.17 -54.24 -3.13
N ARG A 149 -5.09 -53.91 -2.40
CA ARG A 149 -4.78 -54.62 -1.17
C ARG A 149 -5.86 -54.20 -0.18
N ASN A 150 -6.75 -55.13 0.17
CA ASN A 150 -7.75 -54.92 1.22
C ASN A 150 -7.02 -54.53 2.51
N CYS A 151 -6.85 -53.23 2.73
CA CYS A 151 -6.52 -52.68 4.03
C CYS A 151 -7.74 -51.90 4.48
N ASP A 152 -8.32 -52.29 5.61
CA ASP A 152 -9.41 -51.57 6.29
C ASP A 152 -8.92 -50.24 6.90
N CYS A 153 -7.80 -49.71 6.40
CA CYS A 153 -7.08 -48.58 6.96
C CYS A 153 -7.17 -47.40 6.00
N ASP A 154 -8.26 -46.64 6.07
CA ASP A 154 -8.40 -45.34 5.41
C ASP A 154 -7.57 -44.30 6.18
N PRO A 155 -6.46 -43.75 5.63
CA PRO A 155 -5.64 -42.76 6.31
C PRO A 155 -6.22 -41.33 6.20
N TYR A 156 -7.40 -41.16 5.60
CA TYR A 156 -8.05 -39.87 5.47
C TYR A 156 -8.25 -39.13 6.81
N PRO A 157 -8.67 -39.79 7.92
CA PRO A 157 -8.79 -39.14 9.22
C PRO A 157 -7.45 -38.57 9.74
N GLU A 158 -6.34 -39.27 9.54
CA GLU A 158 -5.00 -38.80 9.90
C GLU A 158 -4.55 -37.65 8.98
N TYR A 159 -4.83 -37.75 7.68
CA TYR A 159 -4.59 -36.68 6.71
C TYR A 159 -5.33 -35.40 7.09
N GLU A 160 -6.63 -35.48 7.38
CA GLU A 160 -7.47 -34.38 7.88
C GLU A 160 -6.90 -33.74 9.14
N ARG A 161 -6.50 -34.56 10.13
CA ARG A 161 -5.88 -34.08 11.36
C ARG A 161 -4.58 -33.34 11.10
N PHE A 162 -3.73 -33.87 10.23
CA PHE A 162 -2.51 -33.22 9.80
C PHE A 162 -2.81 -31.88 9.11
N MET A 163 -3.74 -31.86 8.15
CA MET A 163 -4.12 -30.65 7.41
C MET A 163 -4.63 -29.55 8.33
N ARG A 164 -5.44 -29.89 9.33
CA ARG A 164 -5.94 -28.94 10.33
C ARG A 164 -4.80 -28.34 11.15
N ALA A 165 -3.95 -29.18 11.74
CA ALA A 165 -2.83 -28.73 12.55
C ALA A 165 -1.83 -27.89 11.73
N ALA A 166 -1.54 -28.29 10.48
CA ALA A 166 -0.65 -27.55 9.60
C ALA A 166 -1.24 -26.19 9.20
N THR A 167 -2.54 -26.13 8.89
CA THR A 167 -3.22 -24.87 8.55
C THR A 167 -3.18 -23.88 9.71
N GLU A 168 -3.43 -24.34 10.93
CA GLU A 168 -3.33 -23.50 12.14
C GLU A 168 -1.90 -22.99 12.38
N TYR A 169 -0.90 -23.87 12.25
CA TYR A 169 0.51 -23.49 12.40
C TYR A 169 0.96 -22.44 11.37
N PHE A 170 0.53 -22.58 10.11
CA PHE A 170 0.94 -21.70 9.02
C PHE A 170 0.06 -20.46 8.84
N ALA A 171 -1.03 -20.30 9.58
CA ALA A 171 -1.90 -19.11 9.51
C ALA A 171 -1.13 -17.77 9.62
N PRO A 172 -0.24 -17.55 10.61
CA PRO A 172 0.52 -16.30 10.67
C PRO A 172 1.58 -16.15 9.55
N PHE A 173 2.00 -17.26 8.93
CA PHE A 173 2.95 -17.25 7.81
C PHE A 173 2.24 -16.83 6.52
N LYS A 174 0.98 -17.24 6.34
CA LYS A 174 0.10 -16.80 5.25
C LYS A 174 -0.05 -15.27 5.24
N GLU A 175 -0.36 -14.67 6.38
CA GLU A 175 -0.49 -13.20 6.49
C GLU A 175 0.80 -12.49 6.08
N GLN A 176 1.96 -13.03 6.48
CA GLN A 176 3.26 -12.51 6.08
C GLN A 176 3.55 -12.70 4.59
N LYS A 177 3.14 -13.82 3.99
CA LYS A 177 3.23 -14.07 2.54
C LYS A 177 2.37 -13.08 1.77
N GLU A 178 1.12 -12.88 2.19
CA GLU A 178 0.19 -11.92 1.56
C GLU A 178 0.72 -10.49 1.65
N ARG A 179 1.28 -10.10 2.81
CA ARG A 179 1.97 -8.82 2.97
C ARG A 179 3.19 -8.74 2.06
N TYR A 180 4.02 -9.76 1.99
CA TYR A 180 5.18 -9.80 1.10
C TYR A 180 4.77 -9.68 -0.38
N ASP A 181 3.76 -10.41 -0.82
CA ASP A 181 3.28 -10.37 -2.21
C ASP A 181 2.70 -9.00 -2.58
N LEU A 182 2.02 -8.35 -1.63
CA LEU A 182 1.60 -6.96 -1.78
C LEU A 182 2.82 -6.04 -1.94
N LEU A 183 3.82 -6.19 -1.07
CA LEU A 183 5.03 -5.35 -1.06
C LEU A 183 5.97 -5.62 -2.24
N ASN A 184 5.95 -6.82 -2.80
CA ASN A 184 6.80 -7.20 -3.93
C ASN A 184 6.12 -6.93 -5.29
N ASN A 185 4.86 -6.47 -5.28
CA ASN A 185 4.16 -6.02 -6.47
C ASN A 185 3.86 -4.53 -6.36
N THR A 186 4.82 -3.70 -6.78
CA THR A 186 4.69 -2.25 -6.58
C THR A 186 3.56 -1.62 -7.39
N GLN A 187 3.15 -2.23 -8.51
CA GLN A 187 1.94 -1.83 -9.23
C GLN A 187 0.71 -1.94 -8.32
N LYS A 188 0.55 -3.08 -7.62
CA LYS A 188 -0.56 -3.27 -6.66
C LYS A 188 -0.52 -2.26 -5.50
N ILE A 189 0.65 -1.86 -5.02
CA ILE A 189 0.77 -0.83 -3.96
C ILE A 189 0.24 0.51 -4.46
N ARG A 190 0.65 0.94 -5.66
CA ARG A 190 0.19 2.19 -6.29
C ARG A 190 -1.30 2.17 -6.57
N ASP A 191 -1.81 1.06 -7.10
CA ASP A 191 -3.23 0.86 -7.41
C ASP A 191 -4.08 0.87 -6.14
N LYS A 192 -3.65 0.19 -5.07
CA LYS A 192 -4.37 0.17 -3.79
C LYS A 192 -4.53 1.57 -3.20
N PHE A 193 -3.47 2.39 -3.20
CA PHE A 193 -3.54 3.76 -2.70
C PHE A 193 -4.43 4.63 -3.59
N SER A 194 -4.25 4.51 -4.91
CA SER A 194 -5.06 5.16 -5.93
C SER A 194 -6.55 4.84 -5.77
N ASP A 195 -6.91 3.58 -5.57
CA ASP A 195 -8.30 3.13 -5.43
C ASP A 195 -8.89 3.53 -4.07
N THR A 196 -8.08 3.54 -3.01
CA THR A 196 -8.47 4.10 -1.70
C THR A 196 -8.84 5.57 -1.82
N LEU A 197 -8.04 6.37 -2.54
CA LEU A 197 -8.35 7.77 -2.83
C LEU A 197 -9.72 7.93 -3.53
N ILE A 198 -10.03 7.08 -4.52
CA ILE A 198 -11.36 7.14 -5.19
C ILE A 198 -12.46 6.78 -4.22
N LEU A 199 -12.29 5.66 -3.51
CA LEU A 199 -13.32 5.13 -2.63
C LEU A 199 -13.69 6.17 -1.57
N LYS A 200 -12.67 6.76 -0.92
CA LYS A 200 -12.88 7.79 0.10
C LYS A 200 -13.46 9.07 -0.50
N ALA A 201 -13.01 9.51 -1.68
CA ALA A 201 -13.61 10.66 -2.36
C ALA A 201 -15.10 10.45 -2.66
N ARG A 202 -15.50 9.24 -3.07
CA ARG A 202 -16.91 8.89 -3.28
C ARG A 202 -17.71 8.86 -1.97
N MET A 203 -17.16 8.23 -0.93
CA MET A 203 -17.82 8.12 0.39
C MET A 203 -18.10 9.51 0.98
N TYR A 204 -17.14 10.42 0.89
CA TYR A 204 -17.25 11.78 1.44
C TYR A 204 -17.75 12.81 0.43
N GLN A 205 -18.22 12.39 -0.75
CA GLN A 205 -18.75 13.26 -1.81
C GLN A 205 -17.79 14.39 -2.24
N ILE A 206 -16.49 14.09 -2.24
CA ILE A 206 -15.42 15.05 -2.55
C ILE A 206 -15.31 15.26 -4.05
N VAL A 207 -15.42 16.52 -4.48
CA VAL A 207 -15.25 16.94 -5.88
C VAL A 207 -13.78 17.27 -6.17
N GLY A 208 -13.29 16.89 -7.35
CA GLY A 208 -11.95 17.25 -7.84
C GLY A 208 -10.91 16.13 -7.78
N VAL A 209 -11.25 14.99 -7.17
CA VAL A 209 -10.44 13.77 -7.13
C VAL A 209 -10.86 12.85 -8.29
N ASP A 210 -10.11 12.89 -9.40
CA ASP A 210 -10.36 12.05 -10.58
C ASP A 210 -9.33 10.91 -10.74
N LYS A 211 -9.64 9.95 -11.65
CA LYS A 211 -8.85 8.73 -11.86
C LYS A 211 -7.41 9.01 -12.30
N ASN A 212 -7.16 10.12 -13.01
CA ASN A 212 -5.88 10.43 -13.63
C ASN A 212 -4.95 11.16 -12.65
N LYS A 213 -5.46 12.17 -11.93
CA LYS A 213 -4.67 12.95 -10.96
C LYS A 213 -4.13 12.11 -9.80
N LYS A 214 -4.90 11.10 -9.35
CA LYS A 214 -4.50 10.20 -8.26
C LYS A 214 -3.34 9.27 -8.63
N ALA A 215 -3.32 8.79 -9.87
CA ALA A 215 -2.22 7.96 -10.36
C ALA A 215 -0.92 8.78 -10.39
N THR A 216 -1.01 10.09 -10.66
CA THR A 216 0.14 11.00 -10.68
C THR A 216 0.83 11.10 -9.32
N LEU A 217 0.08 11.28 -8.22
CA LEU A 217 0.67 11.34 -6.86
C LEU A 217 1.37 10.02 -6.50
N ALA A 218 0.68 8.89 -6.65
CA ALA A 218 1.23 7.57 -6.35
C ALA A 218 2.49 7.27 -7.20
N ASN A 219 2.45 7.60 -8.50
CA ASN A 219 3.56 7.38 -9.41
C ASN A 219 4.76 8.26 -9.11
N LYS A 220 4.56 9.54 -8.79
CA LYS A 220 5.69 10.43 -8.46
C LYS A 220 6.39 10.00 -7.17
N ILE A 221 5.63 9.64 -6.12
CA ILE A 221 6.22 9.16 -4.87
C ILE A 221 7.01 7.87 -5.13
N TYR A 222 6.46 6.95 -5.92
CA TYR A 222 7.17 5.72 -6.30
C TYR A 222 8.47 5.99 -7.07
N LYS A 223 8.43 6.85 -8.10
CA LYS A 223 9.61 7.21 -8.91
C LYS A 223 10.75 7.79 -8.07
N TYR A 224 10.44 8.51 -7.00
CA TYR A 224 11.45 9.03 -6.09
C TYR A 224 12.25 7.89 -5.43
N PHE A 225 11.56 6.85 -4.93
CA PHE A 225 12.22 5.71 -4.27
C PHE A 225 12.85 4.71 -5.25
N TYR A 226 12.31 4.62 -6.47
CA TYR A 226 12.73 3.66 -7.48
C TYR A 226 12.93 4.31 -8.86
N PRO A 227 13.89 5.25 -9.01
CA PRO A 227 14.05 6.06 -10.23
C PRO A 227 14.49 5.26 -11.46
N ASN A 228 15.05 4.07 -11.26
CA ASN A 228 15.53 3.19 -12.33
C ASN A 228 14.45 2.23 -12.85
N ASP A 229 13.29 2.15 -12.20
CA ASP A 229 12.17 1.37 -12.72
C ASP A 229 11.53 2.19 -13.84
N LYS A 230 11.64 1.70 -15.08
CA LYS A 230 10.96 2.31 -16.23
C LYS A 230 9.45 2.34 -15.93
N ASP A 231 8.80 3.43 -16.34
CA ASP A 231 7.34 3.53 -16.35
C ASP A 231 6.76 2.29 -17.04
N ALA A 232 6.29 1.34 -16.24
CA ALA A 232 5.50 0.20 -16.69
C ALA A 232 4.06 0.65 -16.96
#